data_AF-A0A920U0T8-F1
#
_entry.id   AF-A0A920U0T8-F1
#
_cell.length_a   1.000
_cell.length_b   1.000
_cell.length_c   1.000
_cell.angle_alpha   90.00
_cell.angle_beta   90.00
_cell.angle_gamma   90.00
#
_symmetry.space_group_name_H-M   'P 1'
#
loop_
_entity.id
_entity.type
_entity.pdbx_description
1 polymer ?
#
loop_
_entity_poly.entity_id
_entity_poly.type
_entity_poly.pdbx_seq_one_letter_code
_entity_poly.pdbx_strand_id
1 'polypeptide(L)' 'MSVAPDLNKVHEGFLREDLFVCVHEQFMTETAMVGDIVLPATMFLEHDDVYQGGGHQHIILGRKLLTLQTTAVQNTM' A
#
# COMPACT_ATOMS: atom_id res chain seq x y z
N MET A 1 3.50 12.86 3.05
CA MET A 1 4.75 12.16 3.39
C MET A 1 5.08 12.42 4.84
N SER A 2 5.11 11.39 5.67
CA SER A 2 5.34 11.59 7.11
C SER A 2 6.36 10.65 7.75
N VAL A 3 6.81 9.61 7.02
CA VAL A 3 7.66 8.55 7.60
C VAL A 3 9.15 8.72 7.27
N ALA A 4 9.48 9.23 6.08
CA ALA A 4 10.87 9.34 5.65
C ALA A 4 11.63 10.38 6.51
N PRO A 5 12.87 10.11 6.95
CA PRO A 5 13.59 11.00 7.87
C PRO A 5 13.82 12.43 7.36
N ASP A 6 14.05 12.61 6.05
CA ASP A 6 14.26 13.92 5.41
C ASP A 6 13.08 14.24 4.48
N LEU A 7 12.01 14.74 5.07
CA LEU A 7 10.76 14.99 4.34
C LEU A 7 10.93 16.00 3.21
N ASN A 8 11.70 17.08 3.42
CA ASN A 8 11.91 18.12 2.40
C ASN A 8 12.44 17.52 1.10
N LYS A 9 13.46 16.66 1.22
CA LYS A 9 14.04 15.98 0.07
C LYS A 9 13.05 15.01 -0.61
N VAL A 10 12.17 14.35 0.15
CA VAL A 10 11.14 13.49 -0.44
C VAL A 10 10.11 14.31 -1.20
N HIS A 11 9.67 15.44 -0.64
CA HIS A 11 8.73 16.34 -1.32
C HIS A 11 9.32 16.89 -2.61
N GLU A 12 10.58 17.37 -2.58
CA GLU A 12 11.30 17.82 -3.78
C GLU A 12 11.38 16.72 -4.85
N GLY A 13 11.64 15.48 -4.43
CA GLY A 13 11.69 14.33 -5.32
C GLY A 13 10.37 14.05 -6.05
N PHE A 14 9.24 14.17 -5.36
CA PHE A 14 7.91 13.92 -5.94
C PHE A 14 7.39 15.06 -6.80
N LEU A 15 7.95 16.27 -6.69
CA LEU A 15 7.57 17.43 -7.53
C LEU A 15 8.23 17.41 -8.92
N ARG A 16 9.06 16.42 -9.20
CA ARG A 16 9.76 16.28 -10.48
C ARG A 16 8.80 15.91 -11.59
N GLU A 17 8.80 16.70 -12.67
CA GLU A 17 7.97 16.44 -13.85
C GLU A 17 8.41 15.19 -14.66
N ASP A 18 9.63 14.71 -14.45
CA ASP A 18 10.18 13.51 -15.09
C ASP A 18 9.94 12.21 -14.28
N LEU A 19 9.21 12.30 -13.17
CA LEU A 19 8.92 11.18 -12.29
C LEU A 19 7.47 10.73 -12.44
N PHE A 20 7.26 9.48 -12.86
CA PHE A 20 5.95 8.84 -12.80
C PHE A 20 5.78 8.09 -11.48
N VAL A 21 4.68 8.36 -10.77
CA VAL A 21 4.37 7.83 -9.45
C VAL A 21 3.06 7.05 -9.48
N CYS A 22 3.16 5.74 -9.24
CA CYS A 22 2.01 4.86 -9.00
C CYS A 22 1.91 4.53 -7.51
N VAL A 23 0.74 4.73 -6.91
CA VAL A 23 0.49 4.47 -5.49
C VAL A 23 -0.54 3.34 -5.35
N HIS A 24 -0.17 2.23 -4.72
CA HIS A 24 -1.10 1.15 -4.38
C HIS A 24 -1.50 1.28 -2.91
N GLU A 25 -2.75 1.61 -2.65
CA GLU A 25 -3.17 2.11 -1.35
C GLU A 25 -4.66 1.86 -1.07
N GLN A 26 -5.00 1.69 0.21
CA GLN A 26 -6.37 1.43 0.68
C GLN A 26 -7.15 2.74 0.91
N PHE A 27 -6.45 3.83 1.21
CA PHE A 27 -7.02 5.14 1.54
C PHE A 27 -6.39 6.28 0.73
N MET A 28 -7.06 7.41 0.59
CA MET A 28 -6.44 8.58 -0.04
C MET A 28 -5.47 9.27 0.94
N THR A 29 -4.28 8.70 1.12
CA THR A 29 -3.21 9.25 1.96
C THR A 29 -2.52 10.44 1.29
N GLU A 30 -1.72 11.20 2.04
CA GLU A 30 -0.98 12.34 1.49
C GLU A 30 -0.04 11.96 0.34
N THR A 31 0.51 10.74 0.36
CA THR A 31 1.31 10.20 -0.74
C THR A 31 0.43 9.83 -1.95
N ALA A 32 -0.75 9.25 -1.71
CA ALA A 32 -1.70 8.93 -2.79
C ALA A 32 -2.23 10.19 -3.50
N MET A 33 -2.42 11.29 -2.77
CA MET A 33 -2.89 12.57 -3.34
C MET A 33 -1.93 13.18 -4.36
N VAL A 34 -0.64 12.84 -4.31
CA VAL A 34 0.40 13.38 -5.21
C VAL A 34 0.86 12.37 -6.26
N GLY A 35 0.23 11.19 -6.35
CA GLY A 35 0.54 10.19 -7.37
C GLY A 35 -0.17 10.46 -8.70
N ASP A 36 0.45 10.08 -9.82
CA ASP A 36 -0.17 10.15 -11.15
C ASP A 36 -1.32 9.15 -11.29
N ILE A 37 -1.19 7.99 -10.65
CA ILE A 37 -2.23 6.97 -10.58
C ILE A 37 -2.29 6.35 -9.18
N VAL A 38 -3.51 6.13 -8.71
CA VAL A 38 -3.78 5.40 -7.47
C VAL A 38 -4.50 4.10 -7.81
N LEU A 39 -3.86 2.98 -7.46
CA LEU A 39 -4.43 1.65 -7.60
C LEU A 39 -5.10 1.26 -6.27
N PRO A 40 -6.42 1.03 -6.24
CA PRO A 40 -7.11 0.66 -5.01
C PRO A 40 -6.63 -0.71 -4.50
N ALA A 41 -6.17 -0.76 -3.25
CA ALA A 41 -5.69 -1.97 -2.60
C ALA A 41 -6.74 -2.60 -1.69
N THR A 42 -6.71 -3.92 -1.58
CA THR A 42 -7.58 -4.69 -0.67
C THR A 42 -7.06 -4.66 0.76
N MET A 43 -7.96 -4.74 1.74
CA MET A 43 -7.63 -4.92 3.16
C MET A 43 -7.37 -6.40 3.49
N PHE A 44 -6.66 -6.64 4.60
CA PHE A 44 -6.26 -7.99 5.06
C PHE A 44 -7.44 -8.96 5.30
N LEU A 45 -8.67 -8.45 5.45
CA LEU A 45 -9.87 -9.26 5.62
C LEU A 45 -10.50 -9.70 4.30
N GLU A 46 -10.09 -9.10 3.18
CA GLU A 46 -10.77 -9.26 1.89
C GLU A 46 -10.14 -10.33 0.98
N HIS A 47 -9.01 -10.90 1.39
CA HIS A 47 -8.26 -11.92 0.68
C HIS A 47 -7.58 -12.90 1.63
N ASP A 48 -7.15 -14.05 1.11
CA ASP A 48 -6.30 -14.99 1.84
C ASP A 48 -4.83 -14.55 1.73
N ASP A 49 -4.11 -14.61 2.84
CA ASP A 49 -2.72 -14.21 2.93
C ASP A 49 -1.92 -15.08 3.91
N VAL A 50 -0.61 -15.11 3.73
CA VAL A 50 0.33 -15.91 4.52
C VAL A 50 1.29 -14.98 5.25
N TYR A 51 1.17 -14.91 6.57
CA TYR A 51 1.99 -14.03 7.41
C TYR A 51 3.09 -14.80 8.13
N GLN A 52 4.26 -14.18 8.24
CA GLN A 52 5.33 -14.59 9.16
C GLN A 52 5.73 -13.39 10.03
N GLY A 53 5.42 -13.46 11.31
CA GLY A 53 5.83 -12.43 12.25
C GLY A 53 7.34 -12.48 12.52
N GLY A 54 7.98 -11.32 12.64
CA GLY A 54 9.38 -11.25 13.06
C GLY A 54 9.59 -12.02 14.38
N GLY A 55 10.57 -12.93 14.39
CA GLY A 55 10.87 -13.78 15.56
C GLY A 55 9.95 -14.99 15.78
N HIS A 56 8.90 -15.18 14.95
CA HIS A 56 8.03 -16.35 15.06
C HIS A 56 8.59 -17.53 14.25
N GLN A 57 8.54 -18.74 14.82
CA GLN A 57 8.98 -19.98 14.16
C GLN A 57 7.85 -20.71 13.41
N HIS A 58 6.71 -20.06 13.21
CA HIS A 58 5.57 -20.61 12.51
C HIS A 58 4.99 -19.59 11.53
N ILE A 59 4.21 -20.12 10.58
CA ILE A 59 3.49 -19.34 9.57
C ILE A 59 2.03 -19.23 10.01
N ILE A 60 1.41 -18.08 9.75
CA ILE A 60 0.00 -17.81 10.04
C ILE A 60 -0.76 -17.71 8.72
N LEU A 61 -1.85 -18.46 8.61
CA LEU A 61 -2.80 -18.32 7.50
C LEU A 61 -3.88 -17.31 7.88
N GLY A 62 -3.85 -16.12 7.27
CA GLY A 62 -4.92 -15.13 7.35
C GLY A 62 -5.97 -15.45 6.29
N ARG A 63 -7.13 -15.96 6.72
CA ARG A 63 -8.21 -16.32 5.80
C ARG A 63 -9.05 -15.11 5.45
N LYS A 64 -9.57 -15.08 4.21
CA LYS A 64 -10.58 -14.12 3.78
C LYS A 64 -11.84 -14.21 4.67
N LEU A 65 -12.25 -13.09 5.23
CA LEU A 65 -13.45 -12.99 6.08
C LEU A 65 -14.55 -12.12 5.46
N LEU A 66 -14.20 -11.20 4.56
CA LEU A 66 -15.13 -10.26 3.92
C LEU A 66 -15.01 -10.33 2.39
N THR A 67 -16.10 -9.98 1.69
CA THR A 67 -16.07 -9.82 0.23
C THR A 67 -15.58 -8.42 -0.13
N LEU A 68 -14.85 -8.30 -1.23
CA LEU A 68 -14.41 -7.04 -1.79
C LEU A 68 -15.59 -6.10 -2.00
N GLN A 69 -15.52 -4.90 -1.43
CA GLN A 69 -16.58 -3.90 -1.56
C GLN A 69 -16.40 -3.01 -2.81
N THR A 70 -15.24 -3.06 -3.46
CA THR A 70 -14.85 -2.17 -4.58
C THR A 70 -14.02 -2.92 -5.64
N THR A 71 -13.53 -2.21 -6.66
CA THR A 71 -12.58 -2.70 -7.69
C THR A 71 -11.15 -2.89 -7.15
N ALA A 72 -10.97 -2.97 -5.83
CA ALA A 72 -9.67 -3.14 -5.21
C ALA A 72 -9.01 -4.46 -5.59
N VAL A 73 -7.68 -4.43 -5.74
CA VAL A 73 -6.87 -5.58 -6.12
C VAL A 73 -5.83 -5.90 -5.06
N GLN A 74 -5.63 -7.20 -4.82
CA GLN A 74 -4.62 -7.68 -3.88
C GLN A 74 -3.23 -7.43 -4.44
N ASN A 75 -2.29 -7.05 -3.58
CA ASN A 75 -0.89 -7.02 -3.98
C ASN A 75 -0.44 -8.45 -4.27
N THR A 76 -0.17 -8.74 -5.54
CA THR A 76 0.27 -10.07 -5.97
C THR A 76 1.80 -10.05 -5.90
N MET A 77 2.38 -10.65 -4.85
CA MET A 77 3.82 -10.91 -4.80
C MET A 77 4.24 -11.95 -5.82
#